data_AF-A0A519KZ15-F1
#
_entry.id   AF-A0A519KZ15-F1
#
_cell.length_a   1.000
_cell.length_b   1.000
_cell.length_c   1.000
_cell.angle_alpha   90.00
_cell.angle_beta   90.00
_cell.angle_gamma   90.00
#
_symmetry.space_group_name_H-M   'P 1'
#
loop_
_entity.id
_entity.type
_entity.pdbx_description
1 polymer ?
#
loop_
_entity_poly.entity_id
_entity_poly.type
_entity_poly.pdbx_seq_one_letter_code
_entity_poly.pdbx_strand_id
1 'polypeptide(L)'
;MDFEDFIISPRNFRTENWQIGDQITKEIKEDSIVLLFVSDYRGANGDAEVQDFTAIRKEFYQLSKLDFEIPVVDLGDLVSGKSVEDSHYILQEVLSACHHKRAIPVIIGGSN
;
A
#
# COMPACT_ATOMS: atom_id res chain seq x y z
N MET A 1 1.19 -19.00 2.92
CA MET A 1 -0.07 -18.22 2.87
C MET A 1 0.16 -17.20 1.78
N ASP A 2 -0.80 -16.98 0.90
CA ASP A 2 -0.67 -15.89 -0.07
C ASP A 2 -1.10 -14.59 0.62
N PHE A 3 -0.20 -13.60 0.72
CA PHE A 3 -0.55 -12.34 1.37
C PHE A 3 -1.53 -11.54 0.49
N GLU A 4 -1.59 -11.81 -0.82
CA GLU A 4 -2.49 -11.12 -1.74
C GLU A 4 -3.97 -11.30 -1.36
N ASP A 5 -4.31 -12.42 -0.73
CA ASP A 5 -5.66 -12.68 -0.18
C ASP A 5 -6.07 -11.68 0.91
N PHE A 6 -5.11 -10.98 1.51
CA PHE A 6 -5.30 -9.99 2.57
C PHE A 6 -5.11 -8.55 2.06
N ILE A 7 -5.07 -8.35 0.75
CA ILE A 7 -4.93 -7.03 0.15
C ILE A 7 -6.20 -6.65 -0.60
N ILE A 8 -6.79 -5.53 -0.21
CA ILE A 8 -7.86 -4.90 -0.98
C ILE A 8 -7.23 -3.94 -1.98
N SER A 9 -7.32 -4.27 -3.26
CA SER A 9 -6.84 -3.41 -4.34
C SER A 9 -7.46 -2.01 -4.28
N PRO A 10 -6.69 -0.95 -4.61
CA PRO A 10 -7.20 0.40 -4.62
C PRO A 10 -8.27 0.56 -5.71
N ARG A 11 -9.22 1.45 -5.44
CA ARG A 11 -10.24 1.87 -6.43
C ARG A 11 -9.55 2.48 -7.64
N ASN A 12 -10.12 2.26 -8.82
CA ASN A 12 -9.63 2.92 -10.02
C ASN A 12 -10.09 4.39 -10.03
N PHE A 13 -9.15 5.30 -10.26
CA PHE A 13 -9.43 6.72 -10.44
C PHE A 13 -9.15 7.10 -11.89
N ARG A 14 -9.91 8.05 -12.43
CA ARG A 14 -9.58 8.64 -13.71
C ARG A 14 -8.42 9.62 -13.49
N THR A 15 -7.34 9.40 -14.22
CA THR A 15 -6.13 10.24 -14.20
C THR A 15 -5.80 10.68 -15.62
N GLU A 16 -5.14 11.82 -15.72
CA GLU A 16 -4.57 12.30 -16.98
C GLU A 16 -3.22 11.61 -17.24
N ASN A 17 -2.82 11.53 -18.52
CA ASN A 17 -1.59 10.85 -18.92
C ASN A 17 -0.30 11.44 -18.32
N TRP A 18 -0.32 12.66 -17.81
CA TRP A 18 0.81 13.33 -17.17
C TRP A 18 0.83 13.17 -15.65
N GLN A 19 -0.22 12.56 -15.08
CA GLN A 19 -0.34 12.34 -13.65
C GLN A 19 0.26 10.99 -13.24
N ILE A 20 0.74 10.90 -12.01
CA ILE A 20 1.34 9.66 -11.48
C ILE A 20 0.33 8.50 -11.46
N GLY A 21 -0.95 8.78 -11.24
CA GLY A 21 -1.97 7.73 -11.22
C GLY A 21 -2.12 6.97 -12.54
N ASP A 22 -1.69 7.53 -13.68
CA ASP A 22 -1.68 6.86 -14.99
C ASP A 22 -0.61 5.75 -15.09
N GLN A 23 0.44 5.82 -14.27
CA GLN A 23 1.55 4.86 -14.27
C GLN A 23 1.57 3.92 -13.06
N ILE A 24 0.67 4.12 -12.09
CA ILE A 24 0.60 3.26 -10.90
C ILE A 24 0.13 1.86 -11.28
N THR A 25 0.84 0.85 -10.76
CA THR A 25 0.46 -0.56 -10.88
C THR A 25 0.14 -1.17 -9.53
N LYS A 26 -0.47 -2.36 -9.55
CA LYS A 26 -0.88 -3.10 -8.34
C LYS A 26 0.04 -4.28 -8.01
N GLU A 27 0.98 -4.59 -8.90
CA GLU A 27 1.95 -5.67 -8.75
C GLU A 27 3.31 -5.11 -8.33
N ILE A 28 3.97 -5.78 -7.37
CA ILE A 28 5.30 -5.41 -6.90
C ILE A 28 6.32 -5.59 -8.02
N LYS A 29 6.95 -4.50 -8.43
CA LYS A 29 8.00 -4.48 -9.45
C LYS A 29 9.39 -4.46 -8.82
N GLU A 30 10.39 -4.90 -9.58
CA GLU A 30 11.78 -4.76 -9.16
C GLU A 30 12.19 -3.29 -9.04
N ASP A 31 13.02 -2.97 -8.04
CA ASP A 31 13.54 -1.62 -7.79
C ASP A 31 12.45 -0.53 -7.72
N SER A 32 11.28 -0.87 -7.14
CA SER A 32 10.11 0.01 -7.06
C SER A 32 9.86 0.58 -5.66
N ILE A 33 9.02 1.61 -5.58
CA ILE A 33 8.40 2.07 -4.33
C ILE A 33 7.04 1.41 -4.23
N VAL A 34 6.75 0.74 -3.12
CA VAL A 34 5.47 0.05 -2.90
C VAL A 34 4.71 0.71 -1.77
N LEU A 35 3.58 1.31 -2.08
CA LEU A 35 2.65 1.85 -1.09
C LEU A 35 1.77 0.72 -0.55
N LEU A 36 1.71 0.61 0.77
CA LEU A 36 0.78 -0.25 1.47
C LEU A 36 0.09 0.55 2.57
N PHE A 37 -1.23 0.52 2.57
CA PHE A 37 -2.04 1.23 3.56
C PHE A 37 -2.50 0.28 4.64
N VAL A 38 -2.36 0.68 5.91
CA VAL A 38 -2.63 -0.19 7.06
C VAL A 38 -3.59 0.51 8.01
N SER A 39 -4.68 -0.19 8.35
CA SER A 39 -5.70 0.29 9.29
C SER A 39 -5.73 -0.51 10.59
N ASP A 40 -4.57 -0.90 11.11
CA ASP A 40 -4.45 -1.60 12.39
C ASP A 40 -3.76 -0.72 13.44
N TYR A 41 -4.57 -0.16 14.35
CA TYR A 41 -4.12 0.76 15.39
C TYR A 41 -4.06 0.10 16.77
N ARG A 42 -4.29 -1.21 16.86
CA ARG A 42 -4.34 -1.95 18.13
C ARG A 42 -3.02 -1.94 18.89
N GLY A 43 -1.89 -1.77 18.20
CA GLY A 43 -0.57 -1.57 18.82
C GLY A 43 -0.46 -0.31 19.69
N ALA A 44 -1.37 0.67 19.50
CA ALA A 44 -1.43 1.92 20.25
C ALA A 44 -2.75 2.07 21.05
N ASN A 45 -3.35 0.95 21.50
CA ASN A 45 -4.67 0.91 22.16
C ASN A 45 -5.83 1.47 21.31
N GLY A 46 -5.68 1.48 19.98
CA GLY A 46 -6.76 1.78 19.05
C GLY A 46 -7.48 0.52 18.57
N ASP A 47 -8.24 0.69 17.50
CA ASP A 47 -9.01 -0.39 16.87
C ASP A 47 -8.41 -0.79 15.51
N ALA A 48 -8.86 -1.92 14.98
CA ALA A 48 -8.54 -2.40 13.64
C ALA A 48 -9.74 -2.19 12.69
N GLU A 49 -10.20 -0.94 12.59
CA GLU A 49 -11.30 -0.55 11.70
C GLU A 49 -10.79 -0.11 10.35
N VAL A 50 -11.45 -0.56 9.28
CA VAL A 50 -11.11 -0.17 7.90
C VAL A 50 -11.22 1.35 7.73
N GLN A 51 -10.10 1.99 7.41
CA GLN A 51 -10.05 3.41 7.07
C GLN A 51 -10.22 3.61 5.56
N ASP A 52 -10.85 4.72 5.17
CA ASP A 52 -10.94 5.09 3.74
C ASP A 52 -9.76 5.99 3.34
N PHE A 53 -8.77 5.39 2.68
CA PHE A 53 -7.62 6.12 2.13
C PHE A 53 -7.85 6.72 0.74
N THR A 54 -9.10 6.68 0.23
CA THR A 54 -9.45 7.22 -1.10
C THR A 54 -9.03 8.67 -1.28
N ALA A 55 -9.19 9.52 -0.25
CA ALA A 55 -8.84 10.94 -0.34
C ALA A 55 -7.33 11.14 -0.56
N ILE A 56 -6.49 10.46 0.23
CA ILE A 56 -5.03 10.53 0.10
C ILE A 56 -4.59 10.04 -1.28
N ARG A 57 -5.14 8.90 -1.74
CA ARG A 57 -4.86 8.38 -3.08
C ARG A 57 -5.24 9.35 -4.17
N LYS A 58 -6.43 9.98 -4.09
CA LYS A 58 -6.86 10.96 -5.09
C LYS A 58 -5.90 12.14 -5.22
N GLU A 59 -5.42 12.67 -4.10
CA GLU A 59 -4.46 13.77 -4.12
C GLU A 59 -3.10 13.31 -4.62
N PHE A 60 -2.60 12.16 -4.14
CA PHE A 60 -1.33 11.60 -4.60
C PHE A 60 -1.36 11.32 -6.11
N TYR A 61 -2.43 10.71 -6.61
CA TYR A 61 -2.55 10.30 -8.01
C TYR A 61 -2.62 11.48 -8.96
N GLN A 62 -2.97 12.68 -8.49
CA GLN A 62 -3.02 13.91 -9.29
C GLN A 62 -1.66 14.59 -9.47
N LEU A 63 -0.63 14.17 -8.71
CA LEU A 63 0.71 14.73 -8.83
C LEU A 63 1.31 14.47 -10.22
N SER A 64 2.21 15.35 -10.65
CA SER A 64 2.96 15.19 -11.91
C SER A 64 3.82 13.93 -11.88
N LYS A 65 3.83 13.17 -12.97
CA LYS A 65 4.69 11.98 -13.11
C LYS A 65 6.15 12.29 -13.44
N LEU A 66 6.45 13.52 -13.87
CA LEU A 66 7.79 13.90 -14.36
C LEU A 66 8.90 13.74 -13.32
N ASP A 67 8.57 13.85 -12.04
CA ASP A 67 9.54 13.74 -10.94
C ASP A 67 9.80 12.29 -10.50
N PHE A 68 9.08 11.31 -11.06
CA PHE A 68 9.13 9.92 -10.63
C PHE A 68 9.76 9.03 -11.70
N GLU A 69 11.09 8.91 -11.65
CA GLU A 69 11.86 7.97 -12.49
C GLU A 69 11.77 6.52 -11.99
N ILE A 70 11.43 6.34 -10.71
CA ILE A 70 11.29 5.03 -10.05
C ILE A 70 9.84 4.56 -10.15
N PRO A 71 9.56 3.29 -10.52
CA PRO A 71 8.20 2.77 -10.53
C PRO A 71 7.54 2.87 -9.16
N VAL A 72 6.31 3.39 -9.13
CA VAL A 72 5.49 3.44 -7.92
C VAL A 72 4.32 2.46 -8.06
N VAL A 73 4.17 1.61 -7.05
CA VAL A 73 3.13 0.59 -6.95
C VAL A 73 2.21 0.97 -5.79
N ASP A 74 0.90 0.94 -6.01
CA ASP A 74 -0.07 0.98 -4.91
C ASP A 74 -0.65 -0.44 -4.78
N LEU A 75 -0.15 -1.15 -3.78
CA LEU A 75 -0.55 -2.53 -3.53
C LEU A 75 -2.01 -2.58 -3.01
N GLY A 76 -2.41 -1.57 -2.24
CA GLY A 76 -3.76 -1.44 -1.69
C GLY A 76 -3.79 -1.31 -0.18
N ASP A 77 -4.91 -1.73 0.38
CA ASP A 77 -5.18 -1.70 1.82
C ASP A 77 -5.00 -3.09 2.41
N LEU A 78 -4.17 -3.19 3.46
CA LEU A 78 -4.00 -4.41 4.24
C LEU A 78 -5.28 -4.67 5.06
N VAL A 79 -5.85 -5.86 4.89
CA VAL A 79 -6.91 -6.37 5.76
C VAL A 79 -6.28 -6.80 7.08
N SER A 80 -6.67 -6.13 8.16
CA SER A 80 -6.21 -6.46 9.52
C SER A 80 -6.56 -7.90 9.87
N GLY A 81 -5.60 -8.62 10.45
CA GLY A 81 -5.77 -9.97 10.96
C GLY A 81 -6.67 -10.02 12.20
N LYS A 82 -7.04 -11.23 12.64
CA LYS A 82 -7.93 -11.38 13.81
C LYS A 82 -7.25 -10.87 15.08
N SER A 83 -5.94 -11.07 15.21
CA SER A 83 -5.11 -10.45 16.23
C SER A 83 -4.07 -9.49 15.63
N VAL A 84 -3.35 -8.77 16.50
CA VAL A 84 -2.24 -7.89 16.10
C VAL A 84 -1.09 -8.71 15.51
N GLU A 85 -0.83 -9.88 16.08
CA GLU A 85 0.18 -10.83 15.60
C GLU A 85 -0.15 -11.32 14.20
N ASP A 86 -1.43 -11.61 13.90
CA ASP A 86 -1.86 -11.98 12.56
C ASP A 86 -1.58 -10.86 11.56
N SER A 87 -1.90 -9.60 11.89
CA SER A 87 -1.60 -8.45 11.03
C SER A 87 -0.10 -8.28 10.81
N HIS A 88 0.72 -8.43 11.86
CA HIS A 88 2.17 -8.36 11.75
C HIS A 88 2.74 -9.48 10.89
N TYR A 89 2.19 -10.69 10.98
CA TYR A 89 2.60 -11.81 10.14
C TYR A 89 2.33 -11.51 8.66
N ILE A 90 1.12 -11.04 8.31
CA ILE A 90 0.79 -10.68 6.92
C ILE A 90 1.71 -9.54 6.43
N LEU A 91 1.94 -8.52 7.26
CA LEU A 91 2.84 -7.43 6.93
C LEU A 91 4.27 -7.93 6.67
N GLN A 92 4.78 -8.87 7.49
CA GLN A 92 6.09 -9.49 7.29
C GLN A 92 6.20 -10.19 5.92
N GLU A 93 5.17 -10.90 5.50
CA GLU A 93 5.14 -11.55 4.18
C GLU A 93 5.20 -10.52 3.04
N VAL A 94 4.45 -9.42 3.14
CA VAL A 94 4.51 -8.32 2.15
C VAL A 94 5.89 -7.67 2.11
N LEU A 95 6.49 -7.39 3.28
CA LEU A 95 7.82 -6.81 3.38
C LEU A 95 8.90 -7.75 2.81
N SER A 96 8.75 -9.05 3.04
CA SER A 96 9.63 -10.08 2.46
C SER A 96 9.54 -10.10 0.93
N ALA A 97 8.33 -10.04 0.37
CA ALA A 97 8.12 -9.95 -1.07
C ALA A 97 8.75 -8.69 -1.68
N CYS A 98 8.59 -7.54 -1.01
CA CYS A 98 9.26 -6.29 -1.41
C CYS A 98 10.78 -6.44 -1.39
N HIS A 99 11.33 -7.01 -0.31
CA HIS A 99 12.78 -7.23 -0.14
C HIS A 99 13.36 -8.09 -1.26
N HIS A 100 12.70 -9.21 -1.61
CA HIS A 100 13.12 -10.08 -2.71
C HIS A 100 13.14 -9.37 -4.07
N LYS A 101 12.30 -8.36 -4.26
CA LYS A 101 12.24 -7.52 -5.47
C LYS A 101 13.12 -6.28 -5.39
N ARG A 102 13.89 -6.08 -4.30
CA ARG A 102 14.64 -4.83 -4.04
C ARG A 102 13.72 -3.59 -4.05
N ALA A 103 12.44 -3.80 -3.76
CA ALA A 103 11.45 -2.74 -3.65
C ALA A 103 11.46 -2.14 -2.25
N ILE A 104 11.22 -0.84 -2.15
CA ILE A 104 11.15 -0.10 -0.89
C ILE A 104 9.67 0.03 -0.48
N PRO A 105 9.24 -0.66 0.59
CA PRO A 105 7.89 -0.51 1.09
C PRO A 105 7.73 0.83 1.83
N VAL A 106 6.62 1.52 1.57
CA VAL A 106 6.18 2.72 2.28
C VAL A 106 4.84 2.39 2.92
N ILE A 107 4.87 2.23 4.24
CA ILE A 107 3.68 1.90 5.03
C ILE A 107 2.97 3.19 5.44
N ILE A 108 1.69 3.30 5.11
CA ILE A 108 0.86 4.48 5.39
C ILE A 108 -0.27 4.08 6.36
N GLY A 109 -0.27 4.69 7.54
CA GLY A 109 -1.25 4.39 8.60
C GLY A 109 -0.69 3.49 9.70
N GLY A 110 -1.58 2.78 10.40
CA GLY A 110 -1.24 1.92 11.53
C GLY A 110 -0.98 2.67 12.85
N SER A 111 -0.68 1.90 13.89
CA SER A 111 -0.30 2.41 15.21
C SER A 111 1.09 3.05 15.19
N ASN A 112 1.27 4.12 15.97
CA ASN A 112 2.58 4.78 16.23
C ASN A 112 3.37 4.04 17.30
#